data_AF-A0AAJ2CAX1-F1
#
_entry.id   AF-A0AAJ2CAX1-F1
#
_cell.length_a   1.000
_cell.length_b   1.000
_cell.length_c   1.000
_cell.angle_alpha   90.00
_cell.angle_beta   90.00
_cell.angle_gamma   90.00
#
_symmetry.space_group_name_H-M   'P 1'
#
loop_
_entity.id
_entity.type
_entity.pdbx_description
1 polymer ?
#
loop_
_entity_poly.entity_id
_entity_poly.type
_entity_poly.pdbx_seq_one_letter_code
_entity_poly.pdbx_strand_id
1 'polypeptide(L)'
;MAAWPRASSSKTASANARRAKSMQNRSRVPHLAAALLIAVASSFVPSVAFAQALFFHIDGEPGNRQAYYSQTLVMDRTPADQLLGPIEIKQLDVTVIHENPAKPEWTMLRVHFECPSLLALATRKAGKRGKPDTAIAETSPVKMRIGEGSSILRRSDLQNEALPAGLWTTTSDPAMLKARKLACNGPDIEKAMLASYQNQRFDMNAFNARLRPFGFTESVMVLAETTAAEQLELSWTRLWRGSKRPDPSGRFAQVATDADRAAAMAKMAAITKEVETLAAQLRGKYEQGIKSLAAGFEFDQAAAKLRGDRKPRGITAQLLMVWQARPEEDVVAKMGRPLVTDSGDLRILSYGQQYDNRVLVGSNSGATWVEGTYMACDVQFITIPDKNGVRRVADVRILVDSNKPGWAGAGTGEACGELLQAPGN
;
A
#
# COMPACT_ATOMS: atom_id res chain seq x y z
N MET A 1 -38.01 34.79 -39.73
CA MET A 1 -38.03 35.27 -41.13
C MET A 1 -36.61 35.52 -41.58
N ALA A 2 -36.29 34.97 -42.75
CA ALA A 2 -35.26 35.36 -43.70
C ALA A 2 -33.77 35.33 -43.28
N ALA A 3 -33.01 34.74 -44.21
CA ALA A 3 -31.61 34.42 -44.16
C ALA A 3 -30.85 35.30 -45.18
N TRP A 4 -29.53 35.47 -44.95
CA TRP A 4 -28.46 35.71 -45.95
C TRP A 4 -28.35 37.11 -46.58
N PRO A 5 -27.21 37.51 -47.24
CA PRO A 5 -26.08 36.68 -47.74
C PRO A 5 -24.62 37.25 -47.61
N ARG A 6 -23.64 36.36 -47.89
CA ARG A 6 -22.40 36.45 -48.75
C ARG A 6 -21.41 37.64 -48.59
N ALA A 7 -20.11 37.56 -48.90
CA ALA A 7 -19.13 36.53 -49.24
C ALA A 7 -17.76 37.22 -49.52
N SER A 8 -16.68 36.42 -49.53
CA SER A 8 -15.37 36.64 -50.20
C SER A 8 -14.40 37.64 -49.51
N SER A 9 -13.08 37.47 -49.50
CA SER A 9 -12.20 36.90 -50.55
C SER A 9 -10.78 36.55 -50.03
N SER A 10 -10.13 35.59 -50.73
CA SER A 10 -8.70 35.43 -51.10
C SER A 10 -7.56 35.67 -50.08
N LYS A 11 -6.67 34.70 -49.76
CA LYS A 11 -5.63 33.97 -50.55
C LYS A 11 -4.21 34.59 -50.44
N THR A 12 -3.21 33.71 -50.59
CA THR A 12 -1.73 33.84 -50.70
C THR A 12 -0.98 33.87 -49.36
N ALA A 13 -0.16 32.89 -48.94
CA ALA A 13 0.82 31.96 -49.55
C ALA A 13 2.18 32.58 -49.92
N SER A 14 3.23 32.30 -49.12
CA SER A 14 4.64 32.01 -49.52
C SER A 14 5.51 32.00 -48.25
N ALA A 15 6.05 30.87 -47.77
CA ALA A 15 7.30 30.22 -48.20
C ALA A 15 8.57 31.06 -47.97
N ASN A 16 9.41 30.69 -47.00
CA ASN A 16 10.68 30.00 -47.26
C ASN A 16 11.58 29.87 -46.02
N ALA A 17 12.41 28.83 -46.07
CA ALA A 17 13.19 28.29 -44.99
C ALA A 17 14.70 28.57 -45.13
N ARG A 18 15.41 28.42 -44.00
CA ARG A 18 16.84 28.08 -43.81
C ARG A 18 17.91 29.15 -44.10
N ARG A 19 18.69 29.48 -43.07
CA ARG A 19 20.17 29.38 -43.11
C ARG A 19 20.77 29.30 -41.71
N ALA A 20 21.86 28.56 -41.59
CA ALA A 20 22.50 28.11 -40.36
C ALA A 20 23.92 28.68 -40.21
N LYS A 21 24.40 28.66 -38.94
CA LYS A 21 25.79 28.57 -38.45
C LYS A 21 26.77 29.75 -38.63
N SER A 22 27.36 30.17 -37.51
CA SER A 22 28.82 30.31 -37.25
C SER A 22 29.04 31.11 -35.93
N MET A 23 29.36 30.46 -34.80
CA MET A 23 30.71 30.17 -34.25
C MET A 23 31.50 31.38 -33.65
N GLN A 24 31.73 31.28 -32.31
CA GLN A 24 33.04 31.38 -31.62
C GLN A 24 33.70 32.79 -31.49
N ASN A 25 34.38 33.23 -30.41
CA ASN A 25 34.97 32.61 -29.21
C ASN A 25 35.61 33.73 -28.32
N ARG A 26 36.07 33.37 -27.09
CA ARG A 26 37.02 34.06 -26.16
C ARG A 26 36.41 35.09 -25.19
N SER A 27 36.70 35.12 -23.87
CA SER A 27 37.77 34.50 -23.06
C SER A 27 37.51 34.56 -21.53
N ARG A 28 37.76 33.42 -20.83
CA ARG A 28 38.50 33.14 -19.55
C ARG A 28 38.45 34.17 -18.38
N VAL A 29 37.83 33.89 -17.19
CA VAL A 29 38.21 33.04 -16.00
C VAL A 29 39.24 33.74 -15.06
N PRO A 30 39.34 33.54 -13.70
CA PRO A 30 38.44 33.04 -12.62
C PRO A 30 38.36 33.98 -11.37
N HIS A 31 37.50 33.69 -10.37
CA HIS A 31 37.86 33.57 -8.93
C HIS A 31 36.65 33.08 -8.11
N LEU A 32 36.81 31.86 -7.58
CA LEU A 32 36.43 31.34 -6.26
C LEU A 32 35.20 31.87 -5.49
N ALA A 33 34.43 30.88 -5.02
CA ALA A 33 33.69 30.83 -3.74
C ALA A 33 32.34 31.55 -3.64
N ALA A 34 31.26 30.80 -3.91
CA ALA A 34 30.06 30.71 -3.05
C ALA A 34 29.02 29.78 -3.71
N ALA A 35 29.27 28.47 -3.64
CA ALA A 35 28.26 27.46 -3.95
C ALA A 35 27.85 26.77 -2.65
N LEU A 36 26.91 27.35 -1.92
CA LEU A 36 26.10 26.62 -0.92
C LEU A 36 24.87 27.44 -0.53
N LEU A 37 23.78 27.30 -1.29
CA LEU A 37 22.40 27.58 -0.87
C LEU A 37 21.46 26.97 -1.92
N ILE A 38 21.59 25.65 -2.11
CA ILE A 38 20.65 24.86 -2.90
C ILE A 38 19.56 24.38 -1.95
N ALA A 39 18.40 25.05 -2.06
CA ALA A 39 17.06 24.49 -1.95
C ALA A 39 16.85 23.30 -0.97
N VAL A 40 16.55 23.62 0.30
CA VAL A 40 15.83 22.71 1.21
C VAL A 40 14.58 23.41 1.75
N ALA A 41 13.85 24.10 0.87
CA ALA A 41 12.59 24.79 1.21
C ALA A 41 11.45 24.48 0.24
N SER A 42 11.54 23.38 -0.51
CA SER A 42 10.52 22.99 -1.50
C SER A 42 10.32 21.48 -1.52
N SER A 43 9.95 20.89 -0.38
CA SER A 43 9.37 19.54 -0.31
C SER A 43 8.49 19.32 0.93
N PHE A 44 7.80 20.37 1.39
CA PHE A 44 6.60 20.21 2.22
C PHE A 44 5.48 21.03 1.58
N VAL A 45 5.12 20.67 0.35
CA VAL A 45 3.70 20.80 0.02
C VAL A 45 3.04 19.76 0.93
N PRO A 46 2.19 20.13 1.90
CA PRO A 46 1.31 19.15 2.48
C PRO A 46 0.55 18.57 1.31
N SER A 47 0.84 17.32 0.94
CA SER A 47 -0.09 16.53 0.16
C SER A 47 -1.31 16.37 1.05
N VAL A 48 -2.19 17.37 1.03
CA VAL A 48 -3.61 17.17 1.28
C VAL A 48 -4.03 16.18 0.20
N ALA A 49 -3.87 14.90 0.51
CA ALA A 49 -4.69 13.88 -0.09
C ALA A 49 -6.11 14.27 0.28
N PHE A 50 -6.78 15.01 -0.61
CA PHE A 50 -8.15 15.45 -0.42
C PHE A 50 -9.01 14.19 -0.37
N ALA A 51 -9.43 13.77 0.82
CA ALA A 51 -10.43 12.73 0.98
C ALA A 51 -11.77 13.31 0.51
N GLN A 52 -12.17 12.96 -0.71
CA GLN A 52 -13.46 13.39 -1.25
C GLN A 52 -14.53 12.37 -0.84
N ALA A 53 -15.76 12.84 -0.66
CA ALA A 53 -16.89 11.95 -0.45
C ALA A 53 -17.58 11.67 -1.79
N LEU A 54 -18.05 10.44 -1.98
CA LEU A 54 -18.82 10.02 -3.16
C LEU A 54 -20.24 9.67 -2.71
N PHE A 55 -21.25 10.34 -3.24
CA PHE A 55 -22.62 9.83 -3.23
C PHE A 55 -22.78 8.84 -4.39
N PHE A 56 -23.10 7.59 -4.07
CA PHE A 56 -23.07 6.51 -5.06
C PHE A 56 -24.38 5.73 -5.17
N HIS A 57 -25.30 5.88 -4.21
CA HIS A 57 -26.58 5.18 -4.27
C HIS A 57 -27.67 5.83 -3.41
N ILE A 58 -28.91 5.66 -3.85
CA ILE A 58 -30.12 5.87 -3.06
C ILE A 58 -31.02 4.66 -3.27
N ASP A 59 -31.66 4.19 -2.19
CA ASP A 59 -32.56 3.06 -2.21
C ASP A 59 -33.80 3.33 -1.34
N GLY A 60 -34.89 2.60 -1.59
CA GLY A 60 -36.13 2.62 -0.81
C GLY A 60 -37.19 3.62 -1.27
N GLU A 61 -38.39 3.45 -0.73
CA GLU A 61 -39.56 4.29 -0.98
C GLU A 61 -39.62 5.51 -0.05
N PRO A 62 -40.31 6.61 -0.42
CA PRO A 62 -40.49 7.77 0.44
C PRO A 62 -40.95 7.40 1.86
N GLY A 63 -40.28 7.95 2.87
CA GLY A 63 -40.47 7.61 4.28
C GLY A 63 -39.57 6.46 4.77
N ASN A 64 -38.88 5.77 3.86
CA ASN A 64 -37.93 4.70 4.18
C ASN A 64 -36.68 4.71 3.26
N ARG A 65 -36.38 5.85 2.63
CA ARG A 65 -35.21 5.99 1.77
C ARG A 65 -33.91 5.89 2.56
N GLN A 66 -32.87 5.43 1.89
CA GLN A 66 -31.49 5.39 2.38
C GLN A 66 -30.57 6.01 1.36
N ALA A 67 -29.72 6.95 1.78
CA ALA A 67 -28.71 7.59 0.94
C ALA A 67 -27.32 7.09 1.34
N TYR A 68 -26.54 6.64 0.35
CA TYR A 68 -25.24 6.01 0.56
C TYR A 68 -24.11 6.89 0.05
N TYR A 69 -23.17 7.15 0.95
CA TYR A 69 -21.98 7.93 0.75
C TYR A 69 -20.75 7.07 1.04
N SER A 70 -19.62 7.35 0.41
CA SER A 70 -18.35 6.69 0.70
C SER A 70 -17.20 7.67 0.68
N GLN A 71 -16.11 7.36 1.37
CA GLN A 71 -14.86 8.07 1.18
C GLN A 71 -14.11 7.50 -0.03
N THR A 72 -13.34 8.33 -0.75
CA THR A 72 -12.48 7.85 -1.84
C THR A 72 -11.29 7.03 -1.37
N LEU A 73 -10.91 7.14 -0.09
CA LEU A 73 -9.81 6.39 0.50
C LEU A 73 -10.22 4.92 0.71
N VAL A 74 -9.52 4.01 0.03
CA VAL A 74 -9.66 2.57 0.22
C VAL A 74 -8.42 2.06 0.94
N MET A 75 -8.62 1.34 2.05
CA MET A 75 -7.51 0.72 2.78
C MET A 75 -7.34 -0.74 2.39
N ASP A 76 -6.10 -1.21 2.31
CA ASP A 76 -5.81 -2.64 2.23
C ASP A 76 -5.82 -3.24 3.64
N ARG A 77 -6.60 -4.30 3.82
CA ARG A 77 -6.73 -5.08 5.07
C ARG A 77 -6.40 -6.56 4.84
N THR A 78 -5.71 -6.88 3.74
CA THR A 78 -5.26 -8.23 3.44
C THR A 78 -4.27 -8.68 4.53
N PRO A 79 -4.56 -9.79 5.23
CA PRO A 79 -3.64 -10.39 6.19
C PRO A 79 -2.27 -10.70 5.56
N ALA A 80 -1.21 -10.66 6.37
CA ALA A 80 0.16 -10.80 5.87
C ALA A 80 0.40 -12.16 5.17
N ASP A 81 -0.23 -13.22 5.65
CA ASP A 81 -0.24 -14.57 5.08
C ASP A 81 -0.94 -14.64 3.71
N GLN A 82 -1.67 -13.60 3.30
CA GLN A 82 -2.46 -13.53 2.07
C GLN A 82 -1.94 -12.49 1.08
N LEU A 83 -0.83 -11.78 1.38
CA LEU A 83 -0.32 -10.65 0.59
C LEU A 83 0.10 -10.96 -0.87
N LEU A 84 0.08 -12.22 -1.29
CA LEU A 84 0.33 -12.66 -2.67
C LEU A 84 -0.77 -13.63 -3.17
N GLY A 85 -1.87 -13.72 -2.43
CA GLY A 85 -2.99 -14.58 -2.74
C GLY A 85 -3.82 -14.09 -3.93
N PRO A 86 -4.77 -14.90 -4.41
CA PRO A 86 -5.67 -14.50 -5.49
C PRO A 86 -6.68 -13.40 -5.10
N ILE A 87 -6.80 -13.12 -3.80
CA ILE A 87 -7.78 -12.22 -3.21
C ILE A 87 -7.06 -11.19 -2.34
N GLU A 88 -7.46 -9.94 -2.48
CA GLU A 88 -7.12 -8.83 -1.58
C GLU A 88 -8.37 -8.43 -0.80
N ILE A 89 -8.21 -8.12 0.49
CA ILE A 89 -9.28 -7.62 1.33
C ILE A 89 -9.18 -6.10 1.35
N LYS A 90 -10.15 -5.41 0.75
CA LYS A 90 -10.22 -3.94 0.72
C LYS A 90 -11.28 -3.43 1.69
N GLN A 91 -10.95 -2.38 2.44
CA GLN A 91 -11.88 -1.66 3.29
C GLN A 91 -12.32 -0.37 2.59
N LEU A 92 -13.63 -0.15 2.56
CA LEU A 92 -14.26 1.11 2.16
C LEU A 92 -15.15 1.60 3.29
N ASP A 93 -14.99 2.87 3.66
CA ASP A 93 -15.82 3.52 4.67
C ASP A 93 -17.08 4.07 3.97
N VAL A 94 -18.24 3.56 4.37
CA VAL A 94 -19.56 3.88 3.82
C VAL A 94 -20.41 4.53 4.89
N THR A 95 -20.97 5.70 4.61
CA THR A 95 -21.96 6.36 5.46
C THR A 95 -23.34 6.20 4.85
N VAL A 96 -24.30 5.75 5.65
CA VAL A 96 -25.70 5.56 5.25
C VAL A 96 -26.57 6.51 6.07
N ILE A 97 -27.32 7.38 5.39
CA ILE A 97 -28.30 8.26 6.01
C ILE A 97 -29.69 7.62 5.87
N HIS A 98 -30.47 7.58 6.95
CA HIS A 98 -31.78 6.91 6.96
C HIS A 98 -32.94 7.89 7.10
N GLU A 99 -33.93 7.79 6.21
CA GLU A 99 -35.15 8.60 6.29
C GLU A 99 -36.12 8.08 7.37
N ASN A 100 -36.22 6.76 7.52
CA ASN A 100 -37.22 6.12 8.37
C ASN A 100 -37.03 6.46 9.85
N PRO A 101 -38.05 7.00 10.56
CA PRO A 101 -37.96 7.40 11.97
C PRO A 101 -37.52 6.27 12.91
N ALA A 102 -37.82 5.01 12.58
CA ALA A 102 -37.45 3.85 13.38
C ALA A 102 -35.99 3.37 13.18
N LYS A 103 -35.27 3.95 12.20
CA LYS A 103 -33.85 3.68 11.94
C LYS A 103 -32.95 4.74 12.60
N PRO A 104 -31.65 4.45 12.81
CA PRO A 104 -30.70 5.44 13.31
C PRO A 104 -30.62 6.67 12.39
N GLU A 105 -30.07 7.77 12.91
CA GLU A 105 -29.93 9.01 12.13
C GLU A 105 -28.97 8.81 10.96
N TRP A 106 -27.82 8.19 11.24
CA TRP A 106 -26.91 7.65 10.24
C TRP A 106 -26.21 6.39 10.74
N THR A 107 -25.58 5.68 9.81
CA THR A 107 -24.71 4.54 10.06
C THR A 107 -23.38 4.78 9.36
N MET A 108 -22.27 4.59 10.07
CA MET A 108 -20.92 4.58 9.52
C MET A 108 -20.42 3.14 9.50
N LEU A 109 -20.24 2.57 8.32
CA LEU A 109 -19.81 1.21 8.10
C LEU A 109 -18.39 1.19 7.55
N ARG A 110 -17.51 0.41 8.18
CA ARG A 110 -16.22 0.04 7.60
C ARG A 110 -16.41 -1.30 6.91
N VAL A 111 -16.68 -1.29 5.61
CA VAL A 111 -17.03 -2.51 4.90
C VAL A 111 -15.78 -3.14 4.30
N HIS A 112 -15.54 -4.41 4.61
CA HIS A 112 -14.47 -5.18 3.99
C HIS A 112 -15.04 -6.00 2.83
N PHE A 113 -14.34 -5.97 1.69
CA PHE A 113 -14.70 -6.69 0.47
C PHE A 113 -13.57 -7.62 0.03
N GLU A 114 -13.94 -8.81 -0.49
CA GLU A 114 -13.01 -9.64 -1.25
C GLU A 114 -12.90 -9.12 -2.70
N CYS A 115 -11.71 -8.63 -3.04
CA CYS A 115 -11.35 -8.11 -4.35
C CYS A 115 -10.34 -9.06 -5.04
N PRO A 116 -10.42 -9.25 -6.37
CA PRO A 116 -9.38 -9.97 -7.08
C PRO A 116 -8.03 -9.28 -6.95
N SER A 117 -6.96 -10.00 -6.65
CA SER A 117 -5.63 -9.40 -6.54
C SER A 117 -5.13 -8.86 -7.89
N LEU A 118 -4.56 -7.64 -7.88
CA LEU A 118 -3.94 -7.06 -9.07
C LEU A 118 -2.75 -7.89 -9.56
N LEU A 119 -2.00 -8.53 -8.65
CA LEU A 119 -0.88 -9.41 -8.98
C LEU A 119 -1.37 -10.71 -9.65
N ALA A 120 -2.47 -11.28 -9.16
CA ALA A 120 -3.11 -12.45 -9.76
C ALA A 120 -3.71 -12.14 -11.15
N LEU A 121 -4.23 -10.93 -11.34
CA LEU A 121 -4.69 -10.45 -12.65
C LEU A 121 -3.53 -10.18 -13.62
N ALA A 122 -2.40 -9.66 -13.12
CA ALA A 122 -1.20 -9.41 -13.92
C ALA A 122 -0.52 -10.72 -14.39
N THR A 123 -0.46 -11.75 -13.55
CA THR A 123 0.08 -13.06 -13.93
C THR A 123 -0.80 -13.81 -14.93
N ARG A 124 -2.14 -13.67 -14.86
CA ARG A 124 -3.05 -14.15 -15.93
C ARG A 124 -2.80 -13.45 -17.27
N LYS A 125 -2.46 -12.16 -17.25
CA LYS A 125 -2.18 -11.35 -18.44
C LYS A 125 -0.94 -11.80 -19.21
N ALA A 126 0.04 -12.41 -18.53
CA ALA A 126 1.23 -12.97 -19.16
C ALA A 126 0.97 -14.26 -19.96
N GLY A 127 -0.15 -14.95 -19.71
CA GLY A 127 -0.48 -16.23 -20.35
C GLY A 127 -1.46 -16.17 -21.52
N LYS A 128 -2.21 -15.08 -21.71
CA LYS A 128 -3.20 -14.95 -22.82
C LYS A 128 -3.20 -13.53 -23.39
N ARG A 129 -2.95 -13.40 -24.71
CA ARG A 129 -3.15 -12.16 -25.52
C ARG A 129 -4.65 -11.88 -25.72
N GLY A 130 -5.40 -11.76 -24.64
CA GLY A 130 -6.83 -11.45 -24.64
C GLY A 130 -7.10 -10.22 -23.78
N LYS A 131 -8.11 -9.43 -24.19
CA LYS A 131 -8.63 -8.28 -23.44
C LYS A 131 -8.80 -8.66 -21.96
N PRO A 132 -8.40 -7.80 -21.00
CA PRO A 132 -8.56 -8.11 -19.60
C PRO A 132 -10.05 -8.23 -19.25
N ASP A 133 -10.49 -9.43 -18.84
CA ASP A 133 -11.72 -9.61 -18.05
C ASP A 133 -11.48 -8.97 -16.68
N THR A 134 -11.56 -7.64 -16.67
CA THR A 134 -11.45 -6.77 -15.48
C THR A 134 -12.84 -6.40 -14.97
N ALA A 135 -13.90 -6.74 -15.71
CA ALA A 135 -15.26 -6.59 -15.27
C ALA A 135 -15.58 -7.72 -14.29
N ILE A 136 -15.47 -7.44 -12.98
CA ILE A 136 -16.25 -8.20 -11.98
C ILE A 136 -17.70 -8.15 -12.49
N ALA A 137 -18.27 -9.31 -12.84
CA ALA A 137 -19.60 -9.37 -13.43
C ALA A 137 -20.60 -8.61 -12.55
N GLU A 138 -21.33 -7.68 -13.17
CA GLU A 138 -22.09 -6.60 -12.53
C GLU A 138 -23.11 -7.06 -11.47
N THR A 139 -23.53 -8.32 -11.53
CA THR A 139 -24.58 -8.91 -10.69
C THR A 139 -24.09 -10.04 -9.79
N SER A 140 -22.80 -10.37 -9.79
CA SER A 140 -22.29 -11.47 -8.96
C SER A 140 -22.37 -11.10 -7.48
N PRO A 141 -22.96 -11.96 -6.63
CA PRO A 141 -23.00 -11.72 -5.20
C PRO A 141 -21.61 -11.40 -4.63
N VAL A 142 -21.57 -10.44 -3.72
CA VAL A 142 -20.34 -9.93 -3.12
C VAL A 142 -20.12 -10.58 -1.79
N LYS A 143 -18.90 -11.08 -1.55
CA LYS A 143 -18.46 -11.49 -0.23
C LYS A 143 -17.92 -10.29 0.52
N MET A 144 -18.56 -9.97 1.64
CA MET A 144 -18.25 -8.81 2.47
C MET A 144 -18.38 -9.10 3.97
N ARG A 145 -17.84 -8.21 4.80
CA ARG A 145 -18.14 -8.17 6.24
C ARG A 145 -18.11 -6.74 6.74
N ILE A 146 -18.78 -6.49 7.86
CA ILE A 146 -18.63 -5.27 8.64
C ILE A 146 -17.34 -5.38 9.45
N GLY A 147 -16.43 -4.44 9.28
CA GLY A 147 -15.17 -4.32 10.00
C GLY A 147 -15.32 -3.57 11.32
N GLU A 148 -14.26 -3.66 12.14
CA GLU A 148 -14.18 -2.99 13.43
C GLU A 148 -14.20 -1.46 13.31
N GLY A 149 -14.87 -0.80 14.26
CA GLY A 149 -15.01 0.65 14.30
C GLY A 149 -16.19 1.19 13.48
N SER A 150 -17.08 0.32 13.02
CA SER A 150 -18.39 0.71 12.49
C SER A 150 -19.28 1.22 13.64
N SER A 151 -20.22 2.13 13.35
CA SER A 151 -21.10 2.71 14.36
C SER A 151 -22.43 3.20 13.79
N ILE A 152 -23.42 3.38 14.66
CA ILE A 152 -24.66 4.10 14.36
C ILE A 152 -24.76 5.33 15.25
N LEU A 153 -25.40 6.38 14.74
CA LEU A 153 -25.92 7.47 15.56
C LEU A 153 -27.37 7.16 15.88
N ARG A 154 -27.66 6.77 17.12
CA ARG A 154 -29.03 6.48 17.54
C ARG A 154 -29.87 7.76 17.48
N ARG A 155 -31.10 7.65 16.98
CA ARG A 155 -32.03 8.79 17.00
C ARG A 155 -32.49 9.17 18.39
N SER A 156 -32.79 8.18 19.23
CA SER A 156 -33.44 8.37 20.53
C SER A 156 -32.71 9.35 21.44
N ASP A 157 -31.38 9.31 21.43
CA ASP A 157 -30.51 10.04 22.36
C ASP A 157 -29.32 10.72 21.66
N LEU A 158 -29.20 10.60 20.34
CA LEU A 158 -28.09 11.14 19.53
C LEU A 158 -26.72 10.69 20.05
N GLN A 159 -26.66 9.48 20.61
CA GLN A 159 -25.43 8.86 21.04
C GLN A 159 -24.91 7.92 19.97
N ASN A 160 -23.59 7.88 19.83
CA ASN A 160 -22.93 6.90 18.99
C ASN A 160 -22.95 5.53 19.69
N GLU A 161 -23.30 4.51 18.94
CA GLU A 161 -23.25 3.12 19.35
C GLU A 161 -22.34 2.35 18.40
N ALA A 162 -21.36 1.63 18.96
CA ALA A 162 -20.47 0.80 18.16
C ALA A 162 -21.22 -0.41 17.60
N LEU A 163 -21.01 -0.69 16.32
CA LEU A 163 -21.48 -1.91 15.70
C LEU A 163 -20.38 -2.99 15.80
N PRO A 164 -20.73 -4.22 16.23
CA PRO A 164 -19.76 -5.30 16.28
C PRO A 164 -19.28 -5.66 14.87
N ALA A 165 -18.02 -6.09 14.78
CA ALA A 165 -17.50 -6.65 13.54
C ALA A 165 -18.30 -7.91 13.18
N GLY A 166 -18.72 -7.99 11.91
CA GLY A 166 -19.54 -9.08 11.39
C GLY A 166 -18.70 -10.24 10.86
N LEU A 167 -19.35 -11.40 10.76
CA LEU A 167 -18.84 -12.51 9.98
C LEU A 167 -18.87 -12.18 8.48
N TRP A 168 -18.08 -12.92 7.70
CA TRP A 168 -18.17 -12.87 6.24
C TRP A 168 -19.53 -13.36 5.76
N THR A 169 -20.21 -12.55 4.97
CA THR A 169 -21.49 -12.84 4.37
C THR A 169 -21.44 -12.56 2.87
N THR A 170 -22.38 -13.15 2.15
CA THR A 170 -22.57 -12.91 0.72
C THR A 170 -23.84 -12.09 0.54
N THR A 171 -23.76 -11.00 -0.21
CA THR A 171 -24.92 -10.12 -0.48
C THR A 171 -25.04 -9.80 -1.96
N SER A 172 -26.28 -9.64 -2.42
CA SER A 172 -26.62 -9.10 -3.75
C SER A 172 -27.26 -7.70 -3.64
N ASP A 173 -27.12 -7.05 -2.49
CA ASP A 173 -27.62 -5.69 -2.26
C ASP A 173 -26.99 -4.71 -3.30
N PRO A 174 -27.81 -3.93 -4.05
CA PRO A 174 -27.31 -3.03 -5.08
C PRO A 174 -26.33 -1.97 -4.57
N ALA A 175 -26.52 -1.47 -3.35
CA ALA A 175 -25.60 -0.52 -2.74
C ALA A 175 -24.24 -1.18 -2.49
N MET A 176 -24.24 -2.38 -1.92
CA MET A 176 -23.02 -3.12 -1.64
C MET A 176 -22.30 -3.61 -2.91
N LEU A 177 -23.04 -3.91 -3.97
CA LEU A 177 -22.47 -4.18 -5.29
C LEU A 177 -21.71 -2.96 -5.84
N LYS A 178 -22.28 -1.77 -5.72
CA LYS A 178 -21.62 -0.50 -6.11
C LYS A 178 -20.43 -0.18 -5.20
N ALA A 179 -20.59 -0.34 -3.89
CA ALA A 179 -19.53 -0.12 -2.90
C ALA A 179 -18.33 -1.05 -3.15
N ARG A 180 -18.56 -2.32 -3.51
CA ARG A 180 -17.50 -3.24 -3.93
C ARG A 180 -16.76 -2.73 -5.17
N LYS A 181 -17.47 -2.24 -6.19
CA LYS A 181 -16.83 -1.67 -7.39
C LYS A 181 -15.94 -0.48 -7.02
N LEU A 182 -16.38 0.36 -6.07
CA LEU A 182 -15.57 1.46 -5.54
C LEU A 182 -14.32 0.94 -4.82
N ALA A 183 -14.48 -0.03 -3.90
CA ALA A 183 -13.39 -0.59 -3.12
C ALA A 183 -12.34 -1.30 -3.99
N CYS A 184 -12.77 -2.18 -4.89
CA CYS A 184 -11.85 -3.00 -5.68
C CYS A 184 -11.15 -2.23 -6.82
N ASN A 185 -11.64 -1.04 -7.17
CA ASN A 185 -11.04 -0.20 -8.21
C ASN A 185 -10.55 1.16 -7.67
N GLY A 186 -10.35 1.29 -6.35
CA GLY A 186 -10.02 2.55 -5.68
C GLY A 186 -8.92 3.38 -6.38
N PRO A 187 -7.72 2.81 -6.65
CA PRO A 187 -6.65 3.55 -7.34
C PRO A 187 -7.02 4.05 -8.74
N ASP A 188 -7.86 3.32 -9.48
CA ASP A 188 -8.26 3.71 -10.82
C ASP A 188 -9.40 4.74 -10.80
N ILE A 189 -10.26 4.69 -9.79
CA ILE A 189 -11.27 5.73 -9.52
C ILE A 189 -10.60 7.03 -9.12
N GLU A 190 -9.57 6.99 -8.27
CA GLU A 190 -8.78 8.17 -7.92
C GLU A 190 -8.12 8.79 -9.17
N LYS A 191 -7.51 7.97 -10.04
CA LYS A 191 -6.99 8.46 -11.33
C LYS A 191 -8.09 9.04 -12.21
N ALA A 192 -9.26 8.40 -12.28
CA ALA A 192 -10.39 8.90 -13.06
C ALA A 192 -10.88 10.26 -12.54
N MET A 193 -10.91 10.43 -11.21
CA MET A 193 -11.27 11.66 -10.54
C MET A 193 -10.26 12.77 -10.86
N LEU A 194 -8.96 12.53 -10.67
CA LEU A 194 -7.88 13.47 -11.01
C LEU A 194 -7.91 13.87 -12.49
N ALA A 195 -8.12 12.90 -13.39
CA ALA A 195 -8.21 13.15 -14.84
C ALA A 195 -9.49 13.89 -15.27
N SER A 196 -10.46 14.04 -14.37
CA SER A 196 -11.71 14.77 -14.62
C SER A 196 -11.64 16.23 -14.18
N TYR A 197 -10.53 16.66 -13.59
CA TYR A 197 -10.24 18.08 -13.42
C TYR A 197 -9.73 18.68 -14.73
N GLN A 198 -10.42 19.71 -15.23
CA GLN A 198 -10.00 20.53 -16.36
C GLN A 198 -10.02 21.99 -15.95
N ASN A 199 -8.92 22.71 -16.15
CA ASN A 199 -8.81 24.14 -15.78
C ASN A 199 -9.29 24.42 -14.35
N GLN A 200 -8.89 23.58 -13.39
CA GLN A 200 -9.30 23.62 -11.97
C GLN A 200 -10.80 23.45 -11.69
N ARG A 201 -11.60 23.05 -12.69
CA ARG A 201 -13.01 22.69 -12.52
C ARG A 201 -13.19 21.19 -12.67
N PHE A 202 -14.03 20.60 -11.83
CA PHE A 202 -14.36 19.19 -11.90
C PHE A 202 -15.44 18.94 -12.95
N ASP A 203 -15.16 18.10 -13.95
CA ASP A 203 -16.13 17.66 -14.95
C ASP A 203 -16.78 16.34 -14.53
N MET A 204 -17.98 16.45 -13.95
CA MET A 204 -18.77 15.30 -13.47
C MET A 204 -19.16 14.32 -14.58
N ASN A 205 -19.40 14.81 -15.80
CA ASN A 205 -19.78 13.96 -16.93
C ASN A 205 -18.58 13.15 -17.41
N ALA A 206 -17.43 13.80 -17.50
CA ALA A 206 -16.19 13.14 -17.88
C ALA A 206 -15.73 12.14 -16.81
N PHE A 207 -15.99 12.41 -15.52
CA PHE A 207 -15.77 11.44 -14.44
C PHE A 207 -16.64 10.20 -14.62
N ASN A 208 -17.95 10.37 -14.74
CA ASN A 208 -18.88 9.25 -14.90
C ASN A 208 -18.64 8.45 -16.18
N ALA A 209 -18.21 9.10 -17.27
CA ALA A 209 -17.78 8.41 -18.49
C ALA A 209 -16.56 7.51 -18.25
N ARG A 210 -15.60 7.95 -17.43
CA ARG A 210 -14.43 7.15 -17.02
C ARG A 210 -14.76 6.03 -16.04
N LEU A 211 -15.92 6.09 -15.35
CA LEU A 211 -16.36 5.03 -14.46
C LEU A 211 -17.05 3.85 -15.18
N ARG A 212 -17.59 4.07 -16.39
CA ARG A 212 -18.29 3.03 -17.16
C ARG A 212 -17.49 1.72 -17.37
N PRO A 213 -16.17 1.75 -17.66
CA PRO A 213 -15.37 0.52 -17.79
C PRO A 213 -15.31 -0.32 -16.51
N PHE A 214 -15.54 0.26 -15.34
CA PHE A 214 -15.61 -0.45 -14.05
C PHE A 214 -17.03 -0.94 -13.72
N GLY A 215 -17.96 -0.85 -14.67
CA GLY A 215 -19.34 -1.32 -14.52
C GLY A 215 -20.26 -0.35 -13.77
N PHE A 216 -19.94 0.95 -13.71
CA PHE A 216 -20.90 1.95 -13.22
C PHE A 216 -21.85 2.35 -14.35
N THR A 217 -23.12 1.99 -14.18
CA THR A 217 -24.23 2.31 -15.08
C THR A 217 -24.98 3.55 -14.63
N GLU A 218 -25.06 3.78 -13.32
CA GLU A 218 -25.59 4.99 -12.70
C GLU A 218 -24.49 6.00 -12.39
N SER A 219 -24.89 7.28 -12.29
CA SER A 219 -23.95 8.36 -12.00
C SER A 219 -23.54 8.37 -10.52
N VAL A 220 -22.24 8.45 -10.27
CA VAL A 220 -21.63 8.73 -8.98
C VAL A 220 -21.37 10.23 -8.89
N MET A 221 -21.78 10.85 -7.78
CA MET A 221 -21.57 12.27 -7.52
C MET A 221 -20.40 12.46 -6.56
N VAL A 222 -19.41 13.22 -7.02
CA VAL A 222 -18.30 13.68 -6.19
C VAL A 222 -18.74 14.89 -5.37
N LEU A 223 -18.52 14.80 -4.07
CA LEU A 223 -18.72 15.87 -3.10
C LEU A 223 -17.35 16.35 -2.61
N ALA A 224 -17.30 17.60 -2.14
CA ALA A 224 -16.16 18.03 -1.32
C ALA A 224 -16.02 17.11 -0.10
N GLU A 225 -14.90 17.23 0.61
CA GLU A 225 -14.75 16.57 1.91
C GLU A 225 -15.95 16.94 2.78
N THR A 226 -16.75 15.94 3.15
CA THR A 226 -17.98 16.12 3.91
C THR A 226 -18.03 15.15 5.07
N THR A 227 -18.46 15.66 6.20
CA THR A 227 -18.79 14.89 7.40
C THR A 227 -20.14 14.18 7.24
N ALA A 228 -20.41 13.17 8.07
CA ALA A 228 -21.72 12.51 8.11
C ALA A 228 -22.86 13.51 8.40
N ALA A 229 -22.60 14.55 9.20
CA ALA A 229 -23.57 15.61 9.47
C ALA A 229 -23.88 16.45 8.22
N GLU A 230 -22.88 16.80 7.42
CA GLU A 230 -23.10 17.52 6.16
C GLU A 230 -23.79 16.65 5.11
N GLN A 231 -23.49 15.35 5.08
CA GLN A 231 -24.18 14.38 4.21
C GLN A 231 -25.64 14.21 4.62
N LEU A 232 -25.92 14.22 5.93
CA LEU A 232 -27.28 14.22 6.48
C LEU A 232 -28.06 15.46 6.03
N GLU A 233 -27.48 16.65 6.20
CA GLU A 233 -28.12 17.89 5.73
C GLU A 233 -28.33 17.90 4.22
N LEU A 234 -27.35 17.43 3.44
CA LEU A 234 -27.50 17.28 2.00
C LEU A 234 -28.65 16.33 1.64
N SER A 235 -28.75 15.19 2.33
CA SER A 235 -29.82 14.20 2.11
C SER A 235 -31.19 14.82 2.32
N TRP A 236 -31.41 15.47 3.48
CA TRP A 236 -32.70 16.06 3.82
C TRP A 236 -33.06 17.28 2.94
N THR A 237 -32.09 18.13 2.63
CA THR A 237 -32.35 19.37 1.87
C THR A 237 -32.47 19.15 0.36
N ARG A 238 -31.80 18.12 -0.18
CA ARG A 238 -31.75 17.86 -1.63
C ARG A 238 -32.46 16.57 -2.04
N LEU A 239 -32.11 15.44 -1.44
CA LEU A 239 -32.63 14.13 -1.87
C LEU A 239 -34.06 13.89 -1.38
N TRP A 240 -34.37 14.33 -0.17
CA TRP A 240 -35.67 14.14 0.47
C TRP A 240 -36.45 15.44 0.61
N ARG A 241 -36.22 16.39 -0.30
CA ARG A 241 -36.90 17.68 -0.32
C ARG A 241 -38.42 17.48 -0.21
N GLY A 242 -39.03 18.15 0.76
CA GLY A 242 -40.46 18.06 1.05
C GLY A 242 -40.83 17.06 2.15
N SER A 243 -39.92 16.15 2.52
CA SER A 243 -40.07 15.31 3.71
C SER A 243 -39.72 16.09 4.98
N LYS A 244 -40.42 15.79 6.09
CA LYS A 244 -40.10 16.33 7.41
C LYS A 244 -39.08 15.41 8.10
N ARG A 245 -37.91 15.96 8.45
CA ARG A 245 -36.92 15.25 9.27
C ARG A 245 -37.49 14.93 10.65
N PRO A 246 -37.43 13.67 11.11
CA PRO A 246 -37.74 13.34 12.49
C PRO A 246 -36.83 14.13 13.44
N ASP A 247 -37.42 14.78 14.43
CA ASP A 247 -36.70 15.45 15.52
C ASP A 247 -36.91 14.66 16.83
N PRO A 248 -36.17 13.56 17.02
CA PRO A 248 -36.33 12.73 18.22
C PRO A 248 -35.92 13.46 19.51
N SER A 249 -35.07 14.48 19.40
CA SER A 249 -34.62 15.29 20.53
C SER A 249 -35.58 16.42 20.89
N GLY A 250 -36.49 16.78 19.99
CA GLY A 250 -37.32 17.99 20.06
C GLY A 250 -36.52 19.31 19.99
N ARG A 251 -35.21 19.23 19.74
CA ARG A 251 -34.26 20.35 19.81
C ARG A 251 -33.73 20.78 18.44
N PHE A 252 -33.92 19.99 17.38
CA PHE A 252 -33.40 20.33 16.05
C PHE A 252 -34.12 21.54 15.45
N ALA A 253 -35.40 21.73 15.75
CA ALA A 253 -36.15 22.91 15.33
C ALA A 253 -35.95 24.13 16.25
N GLN A 254 -35.28 23.96 17.40
CA GLN A 254 -35.07 25.03 18.37
C GLN A 254 -33.77 25.80 18.07
N VAL A 255 -33.83 27.13 18.15
CA VAL A 255 -32.63 27.97 18.04
C VAL A 255 -31.77 27.73 19.27
N ALA A 256 -30.51 27.31 19.06
CA ALA A 256 -29.56 27.09 20.15
C ALA A 256 -29.41 28.34 21.01
N THR A 257 -29.53 28.18 22.33
CA THR A 257 -29.33 29.27 23.30
C THR A 257 -27.85 29.65 23.39
N ASP A 258 -27.53 30.83 23.93
CA ASP A 258 -26.14 31.23 24.12
C ASP A 258 -25.39 30.30 25.10
N ALA A 259 -26.10 29.72 26.07
CA ALA A 259 -25.56 28.70 26.97
C ALA A 259 -25.21 27.40 26.21
N ASP A 260 -26.07 26.94 25.30
CA ASP A 260 -25.80 25.76 24.47
C ASP A 260 -24.59 25.98 23.55
N ARG A 261 -24.47 27.19 22.97
CA ARG A 261 -23.32 27.56 22.14
C ARG A 261 -22.02 27.58 22.96
N ALA A 262 -22.05 28.18 24.15
CA ALA A 262 -20.90 28.20 25.04
C ALA A 262 -20.46 26.80 25.46
N ALA A 263 -21.41 25.93 25.81
CA ALA A 263 -21.14 24.53 26.16
C ALA A 263 -20.56 23.75 24.97
N ALA A 264 -21.09 23.94 23.76
CA ALA A 264 -20.56 23.31 22.54
C ALA A 264 -19.12 23.77 22.24
N MET A 265 -18.85 25.07 22.34
CA MET A 265 -17.49 25.62 22.16
C MET A 265 -16.51 25.06 23.19
N ALA A 266 -16.90 24.99 24.46
CA ALA A 266 -16.07 24.41 25.52
C ALA A 266 -15.77 22.92 25.25
N LYS A 267 -16.77 22.16 24.79
CA LYS A 267 -16.59 20.75 24.42
C LYS A 267 -15.66 20.59 23.22
N MET A 268 -15.78 21.43 22.19
CA MET A 268 -14.86 21.41 21.05
C MET A 268 -13.42 21.75 21.48
N ALA A 269 -13.23 22.76 22.34
CA ALA A 269 -11.92 23.11 22.86
C ALA A 269 -11.28 21.97 23.67
N ALA A 270 -12.07 21.24 24.45
CA ALA A 270 -11.61 20.05 25.16
C ALA A 270 -11.17 18.94 24.18
N ILE A 271 -11.98 18.65 23.15
CA ILE A 271 -11.64 17.66 22.12
C ILE A 271 -10.37 18.05 21.37
N THR A 272 -10.22 19.33 20.98
CA THR A 272 -8.99 19.82 20.32
C THR A 272 -7.76 19.56 21.18
N LYS A 273 -7.83 19.87 22.48
CA LYS A 273 -6.73 19.64 23.41
C LYS A 273 -6.38 18.15 23.57
N GLU A 274 -7.38 17.28 23.59
CA GLU A 274 -7.17 15.82 23.62
C GLU A 274 -6.49 15.33 22.34
N VAL A 275 -6.94 15.78 21.17
CA VAL A 275 -6.35 15.42 19.87
C VAL A 275 -4.91 15.89 19.77
N GLU A 276 -4.61 17.13 20.19
CA GLU A 276 -3.24 17.67 20.23
C GLU A 276 -2.33 16.84 21.15
N THR A 277 -2.83 16.45 22.32
CA THR A 277 -2.11 15.60 23.27
C THR A 277 -1.79 14.23 22.65
N LEU A 278 -2.78 13.61 22.01
CA LEU A 278 -2.60 12.33 21.31
C LEU A 278 -1.61 12.46 20.15
N ALA A 279 -1.71 13.53 19.35
CA ALA A 279 -0.82 13.80 18.24
C ALA A 279 0.64 13.95 18.70
N ALA A 280 0.88 14.67 19.81
CA ALA A 280 2.20 14.80 20.42
C ALA A 280 2.77 13.44 20.87
N GLN A 281 1.94 12.60 21.50
CA GLN A 281 2.33 11.24 21.92
C GLN A 281 2.66 10.33 20.72
N LEU A 282 1.86 10.39 19.66
CA LEU A 282 2.09 9.62 18.44
C LEU A 282 3.37 10.08 17.75
N ARG A 283 3.62 11.39 17.66
CA ARG A 283 4.84 11.94 17.05
C ARG A 283 6.11 11.38 17.71
N GLY A 284 6.16 11.34 19.05
CA GLY A 284 7.28 10.76 19.79
C GLY A 284 7.51 9.28 19.48
N LYS A 285 6.43 8.49 19.34
CA LYS A 285 6.50 7.06 18.99
C LYS A 285 6.96 6.83 17.54
N TYR A 286 6.44 7.60 16.59
CA TYR A 286 6.80 7.44 15.17
C TYR A 286 8.20 7.96 14.87
N GLU A 287 8.68 9.02 15.53
CA GLU A 287 10.07 9.48 15.36
C GLU A 287 11.09 8.42 15.78
N GLN A 288 10.82 7.65 16.83
CA GLN A 288 11.64 6.50 17.22
C GLN A 288 11.59 5.38 16.17
N GLY A 289 10.39 5.07 15.66
CA GLY A 289 10.20 4.09 14.59
C GLY A 289 10.94 4.48 13.30
N ILE A 290 10.85 5.75 12.87
CA ILE A 290 11.53 6.26 11.68
C ILE A 290 13.05 6.20 11.85
N LYS A 291 13.60 6.55 13.03
CA LYS A 291 15.03 6.40 13.32
C LYS A 291 15.49 4.94 13.24
N SER A 292 14.68 4.01 13.73
CA SER A 292 14.97 2.57 13.63
C SER A 292 14.95 2.06 12.19
N LEU A 293 14.01 2.53 11.37
CA LEU A 293 13.92 2.19 9.95
C LEU A 293 15.08 2.79 9.15
N ALA A 294 15.45 4.05 9.42
CA ALA A 294 16.60 4.70 8.78
C ALA A 294 17.91 3.96 9.09
N ALA A 295 18.11 3.52 10.34
CA ALA A 295 19.27 2.71 10.73
C ALA A 295 19.28 1.35 10.00
N GLY A 296 18.11 0.73 9.80
CA GLY A 296 17.96 -0.49 9.00
C GLY A 296 18.37 -0.29 7.53
N PHE A 297 17.88 0.77 6.88
CA PHE A 297 18.23 1.09 5.48
C PHE A 297 19.72 1.36 5.29
N GLU A 298 20.36 2.05 6.23
CA GLU A 298 21.80 2.32 6.16
C GLU A 298 22.63 1.04 6.33
N PHE A 299 22.21 0.15 7.23
CA PHE A 299 22.83 -1.17 7.36
C PHE A 299 22.67 -2.00 6.08
N ASP A 300 21.48 -1.99 5.47
CA ASP A 300 21.23 -2.70 4.21
C ASP A 300 22.10 -2.18 3.05
N GLN A 301 22.35 -0.87 2.99
CA GLN A 301 23.29 -0.30 2.02
C GLN A 301 24.73 -0.73 2.27
N ALA A 302 25.18 -0.75 3.53
CA ALA A 302 26.51 -1.24 3.89
C ALA A 302 26.67 -2.74 3.55
N ALA A 303 25.65 -3.54 3.86
CA ALA A 303 25.59 -4.96 3.52
C ALA A 303 25.56 -5.21 2.00
N ALA A 304 24.84 -4.38 1.24
CA ALA A 304 24.85 -4.44 -0.22
C ALA A 304 26.23 -4.07 -0.81
N LYS A 305 26.88 -3.03 -0.27
CA LYS A 305 28.23 -2.63 -0.69
C LYS A 305 29.27 -3.72 -0.43
N LEU A 306 29.17 -4.41 0.72
CA LEU A 306 30.03 -5.54 1.05
C LEU A 306 29.87 -6.72 0.09
N ARG A 307 28.63 -6.98 -0.35
CA ARG A 307 28.33 -8.05 -1.33
C ARG A 307 28.79 -7.70 -2.75
N GLY A 308 28.88 -6.40 -3.08
CA GLY A 308 29.21 -5.94 -4.42
C GLY A 308 28.21 -6.46 -5.47
N ASP A 309 28.70 -6.83 -6.65
CA ASP A 309 27.86 -7.32 -7.76
C ASP A 309 27.40 -8.77 -7.60
N ARG A 310 27.74 -9.44 -6.50
CA ARG A 310 27.37 -10.84 -6.27
C ARG A 310 25.87 -10.96 -6.03
N LYS A 311 25.16 -11.55 -6.99
CA LYS A 311 23.73 -11.87 -6.86
C LYS A 311 23.57 -13.18 -6.08
N PRO A 312 23.05 -13.15 -4.83
CA PRO A 312 22.78 -14.39 -4.11
C PRO A 312 21.72 -15.20 -4.86
N ARG A 313 21.91 -16.51 -4.95
CA ARG A 313 21.00 -17.44 -5.62
C ARG A 313 20.74 -18.64 -4.72
N GLY A 314 19.63 -19.33 -4.98
CA GLY A 314 19.26 -20.54 -4.25
C GLY A 314 19.20 -20.29 -2.74
N ILE A 315 19.79 -21.19 -1.95
CA ILE A 315 19.65 -21.16 -0.50
C ILE A 315 20.40 -20.00 0.17
N THR A 316 21.46 -19.47 -0.45
CA THR A 316 22.12 -18.25 0.05
C THR A 316 21.18 -17.06 0.04
N ALA A 317 20.29 -16.96 -0.96
CA ALA A 317 19.27 -15.90 -0.99
C ALA A 317 18.22 -16.10 0.12
N GLN A 318 17.83 -17.35 0.40
CA GLN A 318 16.90 -17.68 1.47
C GLN A 318 17.47 -17.36 2.86
N LEU A 319 18.72 -17.73 3.12
CA LEU A 319 19.40 -17.41 4.38
C LEU A 319 19.55 -15.89 4.57
N LEU A 320 19.82 -15.14 3.50
CA LEU A 320 19.86 -13.68 3.58
C LEU A 320 18.50 -13.06 3.94
N MET A 321 17.38 -13.61 3.46
CA MET A 321 16.05 -13.13 3.86
C MET A 321 15.77 -13.28 5.36
N VAL A 322 16.35 -14.31 5.99
CA VAL A 322 16.12 -14.62 7.42
C VAL A 322 17.12 -13.89 8.32
N TRP A 323 18.39 -13.90 7.92
CA TRP A 323 19.50 -13.55 8.79
C TRP A 323 20.05 -12.14 8.57
N GLN A 324 19.83 -11.50 7.42
CA GLN A 324 20.36 -10.15 7.19
C GLN A 324 19.87 -9.18 8.28
N ALA A 325 20.80 -8.36 8.77
CA ALA A 325 20.61 -7.41 9.88
C ALA A 325 20.31 -8.05 11.26
N ARG A 326 20.26 -9.37 11.39
CA ARG A 326 20.20 -10.05 12.70
C ARG A 326 21.52 -9.89 13.44
N PRO A 327 21.49 -9.69 14.78
CA PRO A 327 22.70 -9.63 15.57
C PRO A 327 23.44 -10.98 15.59
N GLU A 328 24.76 -10.91 15.77
CA GLU A 328 25.67 -12.07 15.83
C GLU A 328 25.22 -13.11 16.89
N GLU A 329 24.71 -12.62 18.02
CA GLU A 329 24.24 -13.44 19.14
C GLU A 329 23.08 -14.38 18.75
N ASP A 330 22.17 -13.95 17.88
CA ASP A 330 21.06 -14.78 17.39
C ASP A 330 21.58 -15.95 16.55
N VAL A 331 22.63 -15.71 15.76
CA VAL A 331 23.26 -16.75 14.94
C VAL A 331 23.95 -17.78 15.83
N VAL A 332 24.73 -17.34 16.82
CA VAL A 332 25.44 -18.24 17.75
C VAL A 332 24.46 -19.03 18.63
N ALA A 333 23.40 -18.38 19.12
CA ALA A 333 22.37 -19.04 19.91
C ALA A 333 21.67 -20.15 19.12
N LYS A 334 21.51 -19.98 17.79
CA LYS A 334 20.80 -20.93 16.94
C LYS A 334 21.69 -22.02 16.34
N MET A 335 22.89 -21.64 15.87
CA MET A 335 23.80 -22.52 15.14
C MET A 335 24.85 -23.18 16.05
N GLY A 336 24.93 -22.75 17.31
CA GLY A 336 25.96 -23.18 18.25
C GLY A 336 27.26 -22.39 18.09
N ARG A 337 28.37 -22.95 18.60
CA ARG A 337 29.66 -22.26 18.65
C ARG A 337 30.36 -22.28 17.27
N PRO A 338 30.60 -21.12 16.62
CA PRO A 338 31.30 -21.07 15.33
C PRO A 338 32.83 -21.15 15.48
N LEU A 339 33.49 -21.41 14.35
CA LEU A 339 34.86 -20.97 14.12
C LEU A 339 34.84 -19.49 13.73
N VAL A 340 35.52 -18.64 14.50
CA VAL A 340 35.51 -17.19 14.29
C VAL A 340 36.78 -16.74 13.59
N THR A 341 36.63 -15.97 12.51
CA THR A 341 37.74 -15.28 11.83
C THR A 341 37.44 -13.77 11.82
N ASP A 342 38.38 -12.97 12.33
CA ASP A 342 38.27 -11.52 12.39
C ASP A 342 39.22 -10.84 11.37
N SER A 343 38.72 -9.82 10.67
CA SER A 343 39.50 -8.99 9.75
C SER A 343 38.96 -7.55 9.75
N GLY A 344 39.52 -6.70 10.62
CA GLY A 344 39.06 -5.33 10.82
C GLY A 344 37.60 -5.29 11.31
N ASP A 345 36.76 -4.57 10.57
CA ASP A 345 35.31 -4.48 10.88
C ASP A 345 34.54 -5.75 10.49
N LEU A 346 35.14 -6.64 9.72
CA LEU A 346 34.52 -7.89 9.29
C LEU A 346 34.80 -9.00 10.29
N ARG A 347 33.74 -9.70 10.69
CA ARG A 347 33.83 -10.96 11.43
C ARG A 347 33.07 -12.05 10.70
N ILE A 348 33.72 -13.18 10.51
CA ILE A 348 33.18 -14.35 9.82
C ILE A 348 32.93 -15.44 10.86
N LEU A 349 31.69 -15.88 10.96
CA LEU A 349 31.30 -17.06 11.73
C LEU A 349 31.17 -18.25 10.77
N SER A 350 32.10 -19.19 10.84
CA SER A 350 32.13 -20.40 10.02
C SER A 350 31.53 -21.60 10.76
N TYR A 351 30.63 -22.30 10.08
CA TYR A 351 30.01 -23.55 10.51
C TYR A 351 30.29 -24.62 9.46
N GLY A 352 31.39 -25.33 9.67
CA GLY A 352 31.88 -26.36 8.76
C GLY A 352 31.53 -27.77 9.20
N GLN A 353 31.14 -28.62 8.25
CA GLN A 353 31.09 -30.07 8.38
C GLN A 353 31.90 -30.70 7.24
N GLN A 354 32.70 -31.72 7.57
CA GLN A 354 33.47 -32.48 6.59
C GLN A 354 33.25 -33.97 6.81
N TYR A 355 33.02 -34.67 5.70
CA TYR A 355 33.00 -36.13 5.61
C TYR A 355 34.03 -36.57 4.59
N ASP A 356 34.96 -37.44 4.99
CA ASP A 356 35.97 -38.00 4.11
C ASP A 356 36.16 -39.48 4.44
N ASN A 357 35.72 -40.37 3.55
CA ASN A 357 35.99 -41.80 3.64
C ASN A 357 36.81 -42.31 2.45
N ARG A 358 37.60 -41.43 1.82
CA ARG A 358 38.47 -41.81 0.71
C ARG A 358 39.55 -42.78 1.20
N VAL A 359 39.75 -43.85 0.44
CA VAL A 359 40.78 -44.87 0.67
C VAL A 359 41.55 -45.14 -0.62
N LEU A 360 42.84 -45.42 -0.48
CA LEU A 360 43.70 -45.80 -1.59
C LEU A 360 43.57 -47.31 -1.80
N VAL A 361 43.08 -47.74 -2.95
CA VAL A 361 42.97 -49.15 -3.34
C VAL A 361 44.05 -49.47 -4.36
N GLY A 362 44.78 -50.56 -4.13
CA GLY A 362 45.81 -51.07 -5.04
C GLY A 362 45.35 -52.37 -5.70
N SER A 363 45.68 -52.54 -6.98
CA SER A 363 45.58 -53.82 -7.66
C SER A 363 46.90 -54.59 -7.60
N ASN A 364 46.82 -55.91 -7.81
CA ASN A 364 48.00 -56.76 -8.01
C ASN A 364 48.84 -56.39 -9.25
N SER A 365 48.34 -55.49 -10.12
CA SER A 365 49.06 -54.96 -11.29
C SER A 365 49.85 -53.68 -10.99
N GLY A 366 49.89 -53.22 -9.73
CA GLY A 366 50.61 -52.00 -9.32
C GLY A 366 49.86 -50.70 -9.63
N ALA A 367 48.62 -50.77 -10.14
CA ALA A 367 47.77 -49.61 -10.29
C ALA A 367 47.12 -49.26 -8.95
N THR A 368 47.08 -47.96 -8.61
CA THR A 368 46.38 -47.44 -7.43
C THR A 368 45.33 -46.43 -7.85
N TRP A 369 44.15 -46.50 -7.27
CA TRP A 369 43.11 -45.48 -7.42
C TRP A 369 42.48 -45.14 -6.07
N VAL A 370 41.79 -44.00 -6.00
CA VAL A 370 41.09 -43.57 -4.79
C VAL A 370 39.64 -44.00 -4.90
N GLU A 371 39.18 -44.82 -3.97
CA GLU A 371 37.76 -45.13 -3.78
C GLU A 371 37.22 -44.33 -2.59
N GLY A 372 35.91 -44.06 -2.58
CA GLY A 372 35.25 -43.33 -1.50
C GLY A 372 34.80 -41.91 -1.85
N THR A 373 34.14 -41.29 -0.90
CA THR A 373 33.46 -40.00 -1.02
C THR A 373 34.10 -38.97 -0.10
N TYR A 374 34.37 -37.80 -0.66
CA TYR A 374 34.71 -36.61 0.10
C TYR A 374 33.67 -35.54 -0.13
N MET A 375 33.26 -34.91 0.96
CA MET A 375 32.34 -33.79 0.97
C MET A 375 32.67 -32.86 2.13
N ALA A 376 32.87 -31.59 1.84
CA ALA A 376 32.99 -30.54 2.83
C ALA A 376 31.93 -29.47 2.54
N CYS A 377 31.29 -28.98 3.59
CA CYS A 377 30.42 -27.82 3.55
C CYS A 377 30.84 -26.83 4.64
N ASP A 378 30.93 -25.55 4.32
CA ASP A 378 31.08 -24.46 5.29
C ASP A 378 30.05 -23.36 5.02
N VAL A 379 29.22 -23.07 6.04
CA VAL A 379 28.29 -21.95 6.03
C VAL A 379 28.91 -20.80 6.82
N GLN A 380 29.16 -19.69 6.14
CA GLN A 380 29.81 -18.51 6.69
C GLN A 380 28.82 -17.36 6.83
N PHE A 381 28.61 -16.87 8.04
CA PHE A 381 27.91 -15.61 8.31
C PHE A 381 28.93 -14.49 8.44
N ILE A 382 28.84 -13.50 7.57
CA ILE A 382 29.72 -12.33 7.60
C ILE A 382 28.98 -11.21 8.32
N THR A 383 29.58 -10.72 9.39
CA THR A 383 29.02 -9.67 10.22
C THR A 383 29.87 -8.41 10.17
N ILE A 384 29.20 -7.25 10.27
CA ILE A 384 29.82 -5.92 10.42
C ILE A 384 29.14 -5.17 11.56
N PRO A 385 29.83 -4.25 12.25
CA PRO A 385 29.21 -3.40 13.24
C PRO A 385 28.17 -2.46 12.61
N ASP A 386 27.03 -2.31 13.26
CA ASP A 386 26.08 -1.23 12.98
C ASP A 386 26.55 0.10 13.58
N LYS A 387 25.74 1.16 13.43
CA LYS A 387 26.07 2.50 13.98
C LYS A 387 26.18 2.54 15.50
N ASN A 388 25.62 1.56 16.20
CA ASN A 388 25.70 1.43 17.66
C ASN A 388 26.82 0.46 18.08
N GLY A 389 27.63 -0.04 17.14
CA GLY A 389 28.72 -0.99 17.40
C GLY A 389 28.26 -2.45 17.54
N VAL A 390 26.98 -2.75 17.31
CA VAL A 390 26.46 -4.12 17.40
C VAL A 390 26.76 -4.85 16.10
N ARG A 391 27.43 -6.01 16.19
CA ARG A 391 27.73 -6.83 15.00
C ARG A 391 26.47 -7.50 14.49
N ARG A 392 26.15 -7.25 13.22
CA ARG A 392 24.98 -7.80 12.53
C ARG A 392 25.38 -8.47 11.23
N VAL A 393 24.62 -9.48 10.82
CA VAL A 393 24.86 -10.23 9.57
C VAL A 393 24.65 -9.33 8.36
N ALA A 394 25.73 -9.10 7.61
CA ALA A 394 25.73 -8.37 6.35
C ALA A 394 25.66 -9.31 5.14
N ASP A 395 26.19 -10.53 5.28
CA ASP A 395 26.22 -11.49 4.18
C ASP A 395 26.23 -12.95 4.69
N VAL A 396 25.81 -13.88 3.82
CA VAL A 396 25.93 -15.32 4.03
C VAL A 396 26.62 -15.94 2.83
N ARG A 397 27.58 -16.83 3.07
CA ARG A 397 28.27 -17.60 2.04
C ARG A 397 28.21 -19.08 2.36
N ILE A 398 28.10 -19.90 1.32
CA ILE A 398 28.11 -21.35 1.45
C ILE A 398 29.20 -21.84 0.51
N LEU A 399 30.17 -22.55 1.08
CA LEU A 399 31.27 -23.17 0.37
C LEU A 399 31.03 -24.68 0.41
N VAL A 400 30.96 -25.31 -0.76
CA VAL A 400 30.82 -26.76 -0.88
C VAL A 400 31.95 -27.28 -1.74
N ASP A 401 32.61 -28.34 -1.28
CA ASP A 401 33.66 -29.04 -2.01
C ASP A 401 33.37 -30.55 -1.99
N SER A 402 33.46 -31.21 -3.14
CA SER A 402 33.16 -32.65 -3.26
C SER A 402 33.87 -33.28 -4.46
N ASN A 403 34.27 -34.55 -4.31
CA ASN A 403 34.84 -35.36 -5.38
C ASN A 403 33.79 -36.08 -6.26
N LYS A 404 32.48 -35.87 -6.04
CA LYS A 404 31.40 -36.49 -6.84
C LYS A 404 30.92 -35.57 -7.98
N PRO A 405 30.94 -36.05 -9.25
CA PRO A 405 30.38 -35.29 -10.38
C PRO A 405 28.88 -35.04 -10.20
N GLY A 406 28.43 -33.79 -10.34
CA GLY A 406 27.03 -33.37 -10.21
C GLY A 406 26.70 -32.63 -8.91
N TRP A 407 27.46 -32.85 -7.84
CA TRP A 407 27.22 -32.21 -6.53
C TRP A 407 27.84 -30.81 -6.43
N ALA A 408 28.88 -30.53 -7.21
CA ALA A 408 29.50 -29.20 -7.31
C ALA A 408 28.65 -28.17 -8.09
N GLY A 409 27.57 -28.60 -8.76
CA GLY A 409 26.79 -27.75 -9.68
C GLY A 409 25.27 -27.81 -9.55
N ALA A 410 24.70 -28.83 -8.89
CA ALA A 410 23.26 -29.01 -8.78
C ALA A 410 22.84 -29.30 -7.32
N GLY A 411 22.57 -28.23 -6.56
CA GLY A 411 21.86 -28.32 -5.28
C GLY A 411 22.76 -28.35 -4.04
N THR A 412 23.07 -27.18 -3.50
CA THR A 412 23.71 -26.97 -2.18
C THR A 412 22.94 -27.59 -0.99
N GLY A 413 21.74 -28.13 -1.21
CA GLY A 413 20.84 -28.61 -0.16
C GLY A 413 21.22 -29.97 0.44
N GLU A 414 21.83 -30.88 -0.31
CA GLU A 414 22.17 -32.23 0.22
C GLU A 414 23.50 -32.23 0.99
N ALA A 415 24.51 -31.49 0.53
CA ALA A 415 25.84 -31.47 1.16
C ALA A 415 25.91 -30.76 2.52
N CYS A 416 24.93 -29.88 2.79
CA CYS A 416 24.88 -29.06 3.99
C CYS A 416 23.55 -29.25 4.73
N GLY A 417 22.81 -30.34 4.48
CA GLY A 417 21.40 -30.50 4.88
C GLY A 417 21.12 -30.27 6.36
N GLU A 418 22.00 -30.72 7.26
CA GLU A 418 21.86 -30.49 8.71
C GLU A 418 22.18 -29.05 9.12
N LEU A 419 23.11 -28.39 8.43
CA LEU A 419 23.52 -26.99 8.66
C LEU A 419 22.55 -25.98 8.02
N LEU A 420 21.77 -26.40 7.03
CA LEU A 420 20.89 -25.55 6.22
C LEU A 420 19.42 -25.57 6.65
N GLN A 421 19.06 -26.26 7.74
CA GLN A 421 17.74 -26.15 8.34
C GLN A 421 17.54 -24.74 8.94
N ALA A 422 17.29 -23.76 8.07
CA ALA A 422 16.71 -22.49 8.48
C ALA A 422 15.33 -22.79 9.09
N PRO A 423 14.92 -22.11 10.18
CA PRO A 423 13.60 -22.32 10.75
C PRO A 423 12.53 -22.06 9.67
N GLY A 424 11.69 -23.07 9.42
CA GLY A 424 10.37 -22.82 8.86
C GLY A 424 9.59 -21.98 9.86
N ASN A 425 8.92 -20.93 9.37
CA ASN A 425 7.87 -20.27 10.14
C ASN A 425 6.69 -21.21 10.35
#